data_AF-A0A5C6M4C5-F1
#
_entry.id   AF-A0A5C6M4C5-F1
#
_cell.length_a   1.000
_cell.length_b   1.000
_cell.length_c   1.000
_cell.angle_alpha   90.00
_cell.angle_beta   90.00
_cell.angle_gamma   90.00
#
_symmetry.space_group_name_H-M   'P 1'
#
loop_
_entity.id
_entity.type
_entity.pdbx_description
1 polymer ?
#
loop_
_entity_poly.entity_id
_entity_poly.type
_entity_poly.pdbx_seq_one_letter_code
_entity_poly.pdbx_strand_id
1 'polypeptide(L)'
;MIREFLDWVINFSVKELAKTFICGSNIQQAKQSIKKLSLKNQLYTLDLLGELTLNKKEADKYFNDYKQLIQEIPSAHLSIKLSALEPHINILDFEIKKNNLSNKLRELFRLAITANASINIDTEHYFWKDFYFQILKEILMEDEFRSWTGAGIVVQAYLKDSQKDLEDWISWAKKRKSSISIRLVKGAYWDYEYAKAKQQNWQCPVFTQKFQSDINYEKLSEILLDNYNFVRPALASHNVRSLAHAINYALKKNIPKQAFEFQMLYGMLDELKDYFSENDYTLRIYLPYGDLVQGMSYLVRRLLENTANDSFLRQGFLDGSSEDLLLQDPNEKSFDLPKTPVDTGFENIANIDFSKSINHSKIQSEIKNLNNEFKLTQKYPCLIGDQKIFADKFFESVNPAKPSQVLGLISHGTEQDCNKAINRAKEIQKKWSHWDCSKRAELLKNVAHELEKNRFRLIALLCLEAGKPWVEADGEVSEAVDFLNYYAQESLELFSVDKLRSLPGEKNYNIYQPYGVSAKKNL
;
A
#
# COMPACT_ATOMS: atom_id res chain seq x y z
N MET A 1 -21.93 37.54 -19.08
CA MET A 1 -22.08 38.37 -17.87
C MET A 1 -22.36 37.58 -16.60
N ILE A 2 -23.55 36.99 -16.35
CA ILE A 2 -23.81 36.25 -15.09
C ILE A 2 -22.93 35.00 -14.96
N ARG A 3 -22.79 34.22 -16.02
CA ARG A 3 -21.91 33.03 -16.03
C ARG A 3 -20.45 33.39 -15.76
N GLU A 4 -19.91 34.40 -16.44
CA GLU A 4 -18.53 34.85 -16.24
C GLU A 4 -18.30 35.40 -14.83
N PHE A 5 -19.29 36.09 -14.26
CA PHE A 5 -19.23 36.53 -12.87
C PHE A 5 -19.24 35.35 -11.90
N LEU A 6 -20.11 34.35 -12.10
CA LEU A 6 -20.14 33.12 -11.29
C LEU A 6 -18.83 32.32 -11.41
N ASP A 7 -18.31 32.16 -12.64
CA ASP A 7 -17.03 31.50 -12.90
C ASP A 7 -15.90 32.24 -12.16
N TRP A 8 -15.92 33.58 -12.17
CA TRP A 8 -14.96 34.39 -11.41
C TRP A 8 -15.11 34.20 -9.90
N VAL A 9 -16.34 34.28 -9.35
CA VAL A 9 -16.61 34.11 -7.91
C VAL A 9 -16.14 32.74 -7.44
N ILE A 10 -16.50 31.67 -8.15
CA ILE A 10 -16.10 30.30 -7.78
C ILE A 10 -14.57 30.17 -7.80
N ASN A 11 -13.93 30.61 -8.89
CA ASN A 11 -12.47 30.53 -9.00
C ASN A 11 -11.76 31.37 -7.93
N PHE A 12 -12.30 32.55 -7.59
CA PHE A 12 -11.76 33.39 -6.54
C PHE A 12 -11.90 32.71 -5.17
N SER A 13 -13.10 32.25 -4.81
CA SER A 13 -13.35 31.59 -3.52
C SER A 13 -12.50 30.34 -3.33
N VAL A 14 -12.38 29.48 -4.35
CA VAL A 14 -11.54 28.28 -4.27
C VAL A 14 -10.06 28.64 -4.14
N LYS A 15 -9.59 29.68 -4.85
CA LYS A 15 -8.21 30.17 -4.73
C LYS A 15 -7.92 30.75 -3.35
N GLU A 16 -8.83 31.52 -2.78
CA GLU A 16 -8.66 32.07 -1.43
C GLU A 16 -8.64 30.95 -0.38
N LEU A 17 -9.50 29.95 -0.52
CA LEU A 17 -9.49 28.77 0.35
C LEU A 17 -8.17 27.98 0.22
N ALA A 18 -7.64 27.84 -0.99
CA ALA A 18 -6.35 27.17 -1.21
C ALA A 18 -5.19 27.93 -0.53
N LYS A 19 -5.20 29.27 -0.57
CA LYS A 19 -4.17 30.11 0.09
C LYS A 19 -4.17 29.99 1.61
N THR A 20 -5.28 29.57 2.22
CA THR A 20 -5.31 29.25 3.66
C THR A 20 -4.32 28.13 3.97
N PHE A 21 -4.27 27.08 3.14
CA PHE A 21 -3.48 25.88 3.40
C PHE A 21 -2.14 25.84 2.66
N ILE A 22 -1.93 26.70 1.67
CA ILE A 22 -0.72 26.76 0.83
C ILE A 22 -0.01 28.09 1.04
N CYS A 23 1.27 28.03 1.43
CA CYS A 23 2.01 29.22 1.86
C CYS A 23 2.53 30.09 0.71
N GLY A 24 2.38 29.63 -0.54
CA GLY A 24 2.72 30.39 -1.74
C GLY A 24 2.73 29.52 -3.01
N SER A 25 2.67 30.16 -4.18
CA SER A 25 2.76 29.48 -5.48
C SER A 25 4.18 29.34 -6.02
N ASN A 26 5.14 30.00 -5.38
CA ASN A 26 6.55 30.02 -5.77
C ASN A 26 7.46 30.23 -4.56
N ILE A 27 8.76 30.05 -4.75
CA ILE A 27 9.76 30.13 -3.69
C ILE A 27 9.84 31.51 -3.02
N GLN A 28 9.57 32.60 -3.75
CA GLN A 28 9.63 33.95 -3.18
C GLN A 28 8.49 34.18 -2.17
N GLN A 29 7.29 33.69 -2.50
CA GLN A 29 6.16 33.72 -1.56
C GLN A 29 6.40 32.79 -0.37
N ALA A 30 6.95 31.60 -0.60
CA ALA A 30 7.35 30.70 0.48
C ALA A 30 8.37 31.36 1.43
N LYS A 31 9.38 32.06 0.89
CA LYS A 31 10.37 32.84 1.66
C LYS A 31 9.71 33.93 2.51
N GLN A 32 8.64 34.58 2.04
CA GLN A 32 7.89 35.55 2.85
C GLN A 32 7.15 34.87 4.00
N SER A 33 6.53 33.71 3.76
CA SER A 33 5.86 32.92 4.81
C SER A 33 6.85 32.41 5.86
N ILE A 34 8.05 31.94 5.44
CA ILE A 34 9.14 31.56 6.35
C ILE A 34 9.55 32.73 7.26
N LYS A 35 9.69 33.95 6.71
CA LYS A 35 10.01 35.14 7.51
C LYS A 35 8.96 35.41 8.58
N LYS A 36 7.67 35.26 8.26
CA LYS A 36 6.58 35.43 9.24
C LYS A 36 6.65 34.41 10.37
N LEU A 37 6.93 33.13 10.05
CA LEU A 37 7.11 32.09 11.08
C LEU A 37 8.32 32.37 11.98
N SER A 38 9.43 32.82 11.39
CA SER A 38 10.64 33.16 12.14
C SER A 38 10.39 34.28 13.16
N LEU A 39 9.52 35.26 12.86
CA LEU A 39 9.13 36.31 13.81
C LEU A 39 8.33 35.78 15.01
N LYS A 40 7.67 34.62 14.84
CA LYS A 40 6.93 33.92 15.90
C LYS A 40 7.76 32.84 16.62
N ASN A 41 9.07 32.76 16.36
CA ASN A 41 9.94 31.68 16.84
C ASN A 41 9.47 30.26 16.41
N GLN A 42 8.83 30.17 15.25
CA GLN A 42 8.34 28.91 14.68
C GLN A 42 9.30 28.41 13.59
N LEU A 43 9.70 27.14 13.70
CA LEU A 43 10.48 26.46 12.66
C LEU A 43 9.56 26.08 11.50
N TYR A 44 10.16 25.66 10.38
CA TYR A 44 9.42 25.20 9.22
C TYR A 44 9.96 23.91 8.64
N THR A 45 9.15 23.26 7.81
CA THR A 45 9.57 22.29 6.82
C THR A 45 8.85 22.59 5.51
N LEU A 46 9.59 22.81 4.43
CA LEU A 46 9.00 23.06 3.11
C LEU A 46 8.61 21.75 2.44
N ASP A 47 7.42 21.73 1.87
CA ASP A 47 6.93 20.67 0.99
C ASP A 47 6.65 21.28 -0.38
N LEU A 48 7.35 20.77 -1.39
CA LEU A 48 7.07 21.14 -2.77
C LEU A 48 5.85 20.35 -3.22
N LEU A 49 4.74 21.04 -3.46
CA LEU A 49 3.51 20.44 -3.94
C LEU A 49 3.77 19.71 -5.26
N GLY A 50 3.21 18.50 -5.33
CA GLY A 50 3.63 17.54 -6.32
C GLY A 50 3.73 16.15 -5.74
N GLU A 51 3.13 15.18 -6.41
CA GLU A 51 3.14 13.79 -5.97
C GLU A 51 3.57 12.89 -7.11
N LEU A 52 3.10 11.63 -7.07
CA LEU A 52 3.35 10.57 -8.04
C LEU A 52 3.66 11.09 -9.44
N THR A 53 4.93 10.98 -9.80
CA THR A 53 5.38 11.33 -11.15
C THR A 53 5.06 10.19 -12.12
N LEU A 54 4.56 10.56 -13.30
CA LEU A 54 4.13 9.59 -14.31
C LEU A 54 5.23 9.30 -15.33
N ASN A 55 6.26 10.14 -15.40
CA ASN A 55 7.37 9.95 -16.33
C ASN A 55 8.67 10.53 -15.79
N LYS A 56 9.77 10.15 -16.45
CA LYS A 56 11.12 10.55 -16.03
C LYS A 56 11.34 12.06 -16.09
N LYS A 57 10.72 12.75 -17.05
CA LYS A 57 10.86 14.20 -17.21
C LYS A 57 10.29 14.96 -16.01
N GLU A 58 9.13 14.55 -15.52
CA GLU A 58 8.54 15.10 -14.30
C GLU A 58 9.41 14.81 -13.07
N ALA A 59 9.87 13.56 -12.93
CA ALA A 59 10.73 13.17 -11.81
C ALA A 59 12.07 13.93 -11.78
N ASP A 60 12.67 14.17 -12.95
CA ASP A 60 13.89 14.95 -13.07
C ASP A 60 13.63 16.45 -12.82
N LYS A 61 12.43 16.95 -13.16
CA LYS A 61 12.01 18.31 -12.78
C LYS A 61 11.93 18.46 -11.26
N TYR A 62 11.22 17.57 -10.56
CA TYR A 62 11.13 17.60 -9.10
C TYR A 62 12.50 17.50 -8.44
N PHE A 63 13.33 16.59 -8.93
CA PHE A 63 14.71 16.45 -8.46
C PHE A 63 15.50 17.76 -8.57
N ASN A 64 15.43 18.44 -9.72
CA ASN A 64 16.10 19.73 -9.92
C ASN A 64 15.50 20.84 -9.06
N ASP A 65 14.17 20.87 -8.89
CA ASP A 65 13.50 21.84 -8.01
C ASP A 65 13.99 21.68 -6.56
N TYR A 66 14.14 20.45 -6.06
CA TYR A 66 14.71 20.19 -4.73
C TYR A 66 16.17 20.63 -4.61
N LYS A 67 17.00 20.38 -5.64
CA LYS A 67 18.39 20.87 -5.65
C LYS A 67 18.43 22.40 -5.55
N GLN A 68 17.61 23.08 -6.34
CA GLN A 68 17.50 24.54 -6.32
C GLN A 68 17.05 25.04 -4.94
N LEU A 69 16.07 24.39 -4.30
CA LEU A 69 15.62 24.76 -2.95
C LEU A 69 16.73 24.69 -1.91
N ILE A 70 17.50 23.59 -1.90
CA ILE A 70 18.61 23.38 -0.97
C ILE A 70 19.67 24.49 -1.13
N GLN A 71 19.92 24.92 -2.37
CA GLN A 71 20.90 25.96 -2.67
C GLN A 71 20.39 27.37 -2.35
N GLU A 72 19.10 27.64 -2.60
CA GLU A 72 18.52 28.98 -2.44
C GLU A 72 18.10 29.33 -1.00
N ILE A 73 17.94 28.32 -0.14
CA ILE A 73 17.53 28.47 1.25
C ILE A 73 18.54 27.74 2.14
N PRO A 74 19.62 28.42 2.58
CA PRO A 74 20.59 27.83 3.48
C PRO A 74 19.94 27.34 4.77
N SER A 75 20.38 26.19 5.27
CA SER A 75 19.79 25.52 6.44
C SER A 75 18.27 25.24 6.32
N ALA A 76 17.77 25.08 5.10
CA ALA A 76 16.39 24.66 4.89
C ALA A 76 16.09 23.31 5.56
N HIS A 77 14.85 23.15 6.02
CA HIS A 77 14.31 21.84 6.33
C HIS A 77 13.26 21.49 5.27
N LEU A 78 13.45 20.38 4.57
CA LEU A 78 12.61 19.95 3.46
C LEU A 78 11.87 18.67 3.81
N SER A 79 10.63 18.52 3.34
CA SER A 79 9.93 17.24 3.28
C SER A 79 9.85 16.82 1.82
N ILE A 80 10.26 15.57 1.54
CA ILE A 80 10.39 15.05 0.19
C ILE A 80 9.57 13.77 0.08
N LYS A 81 8.74 13.68 -0.96
CA LYS A 81 8.01 12.47 -1.36
C LYS A 81 8.84 11.70 -2.38
N LEU A 82 9.10 10.42 -2.14
CA LEU A 82 9.97 9.65 -3.03
C LEU A 82 9.28 9.25 -4.33
N SER A 83 7.94 9.14 -4.34
CA SER A 83 7.16 8.95 -5.57
C SER A 83 7.31 10.10 -6.58
N ALA A 84 7.73 11.28 -6.11
CA ALA A 84 8.03 12.43 -6.97
C ALA A 84 9.41 12.34 -7.65
N LEU A 85 10.29 11.45 -7.18
CA LEU A 85 11.67 11.34 -7.67
C LEU A 85 11.89 10.16 -8.62
N GLU A 86 11.01 9.16 -8.61
CA GLU A 86 11.09 8.00 -9.49
C GLU A 86 9.68 7.62 -9.98
N PRO A 87 9.42 7.65 -11.30
CA PRO A 87 8.13 7.26 -11.85
C PRO A 87 7.98 5.74 -11.87
N HIS A 88 6.74 5.27 -11.78
CA HIS A 88 6.40 3.84 -11.84
C HIS A 88 7.26 3.00 -10.88
N ILE A 89 7.25 3.34 -9.59
CA ILE A 89 7.84 2.49 -8.55
C ILE A 89 7.04 1.18 -8.51
N ASN A 90 7.46 0.23 -9.34
CA ASN A 90 6.96 -1.13 -9.39
C ASN A 90 7.97 -2.01 -8.66
N ILE A 91 7.48 -2.78 -7.70
CA ILE A 91 8.30 -3.62 -6.83
C ILE A 91 8.89 -4.79 -7.64
N LEU A 92 8.33 -5.12 -8.81
CA LEU A 92 8.95 -6.10 -9.71
C LEU A 92 10.30 -5.64 -10.29
N ASP A 93 10.54 -4.33 -10.38
CA ASP A 93 11.83 -3.73 -10.78
C ASP A 93 12.60 -3.20 -9.56
N PHE A 94 12.39 -3.81 -8.39
CA PHE A 94 12.84 -3.32 -7.08
C PHE A 94 14.25 -2.76 -7.10
N GLU A 95 15.23 -3.56 -7.53
CA GLU A 95 16.65 -3.20 -7.48
C GLU A 95 16.97 -2.04 -8.44
N ILE A 96 16.36 -1.99 -9.62
CA ILE A 96 16.58 -0.90 -10.58
C ILE A 96 16.01 0.40 -10.00
N LYS A 97 14.77 0.37 -9.52
CA LYS A 97 14.08 1.53 -8.94
C LYS A 97 14.77 2.01 -7.67
N LYS A 98 15.20 1.07 -6.83
CA LYS A 98 16.01 1.32 -5.64
C LYS A 98 17.29 2.05 -5.98
N ASN A 99 18.04 1.56 -6.97
CA ASN A 99 19.30 2.17 -7.39
C ASN A 99 19.10 3.58 -7.94
N ASN A 100 18.10 3.80 -8.80
CA ASN A 100 17.77 5.13 -9.33
C ASN A 100 17.46 6.13 -8.21
N LEU A 101 16.54 5.75 -7.32
CA LEU A 101 16.10 6.60 -6.22
C LEU A 101 17.22 6.84 -5.21
N SER A 102 18.03 5.81 -4.92
CA SER A 102 19.17 5.94 -4.03
C SER A 102 20.21 6.92 -4.59
N ASN A 103 20.50 6.86 -5.89
CA ASN A 103 21.44 7.79 -6.52
C ASN A 103 20.96 9.26 -6.42
N LYS A 104 19.66 9.51 -6.67
CA LYS A 104 19.07 10.85 -6.49
C LYS A 104 19.15 11.31 -5.03
N LEU A 105 18.81 10.44 -4.08
CA LEU A 105 18.88 10.79 -2.66
C LEU A 105 20.30 11.09 -2.17
N ARG A 106 21.30 10.31 -2.59
CA ARG A 106 22.72 10.60 -2.27
C ARG A 106 23.12 11.99 -2.72
N GLU A 107 22.72 12.40 -3.93
CA GLU A 107 23.02 13.74 -4.44
C GLU A 107 22.32 14.84 -3.61
N LEU A 108 21.05 14.67 -3.28
CA LEU A 108 20.32 15.61 -2.42
C LEU A 108 20.94 15.68 -1.01
N PHE A 109 21.38 14.56 -0.44
CA PHE A 109 22.00 14.51 0.89
C PHE A 109 23.36 15.21 0.90
N ARG A 110 24.20 15.03 -0.12
CA ARG A 110 25.48 15.77 -0.25
C ARG A 110 25.26 17.28 -0.31
N LEU A 111 24.26 17.71 -1.10
CA LEU A 111 23.88 19.12 -1.17
C LEU A 111 23.36 19.61 0.18
N ALA A 112 22.53 18.82 0.86
CA ALA A 112 21.97 19.17 2.15
C ALA A 112 23.05 19.31 3.22
N ILE A 113 24.03 18.41 3.27
CA ILE A 113 25.20 18.51 4.17
C ILE A 113 25.94 19.83 3.92
N THR A 114 26.24 20.14 2.65
CA THR A 114 26.98 21.35 2.28
C THR A 114 26.21 22.63 2.63
N ALA A 115 24.89 22.63 2.48
CA ALA A 115 24.02 23.76 2.78
C ALA A 115 23.54 23.79 4.24
N ASN A 116 24.00 22.87 5.10
CA ASN A 116 23.51 22.65 6.47
C ASN A 116 21.97 22.44 6.53
N ALA A 117 21.38 21.91 5.47
CA ALA A 117 19.96 21.62 5.35
C ALA A 117 19.62 20.24 5.93
N SER A 118 18.33 20.06 6.24
CA SER A 118 17.76 18.81 6.70
C SER A 118 16.71 18.32 5.70
N ILE A 119 16.63 17.00 5.52
CA ILE A 119 15.69 16.36 4.60
C ILE A 119 14.91 15.29 5.37
N ASN A 120 13.61 15.47 5.46
CA ASN A 120 12.66 14.49 5.95
C ASN A 120 12.02 13.76 4.78
N ILE A 121 12.03 12.43 4.81
CA ILE A 121 11.35 11.61 3.82
C ILE A 121 9.91 11.39 4.27
N ASP A 122 8.95 11.86 3.47
CA ASP A 122 7.53 11.63 3.72
C ASP A 122 7.13 10.21 3.31
N THR A 123 6.42 9.52 4.21
CA THR A 123 5.87 8.19 3.93
C THR A 123 4.49 8.33 3.33
N GLU A 124 4.31 7.68 2.19
CA GLU A 124 3.13 7.79 1.34
C GLU A 124 2.20 6.59 1.57
N HIS A 125 1.82 5.88 0.51
CA HIS A 125 0.99 4.68 0.57
C HIS A 125 1.72 3.49 1.23
N TYR A 126 0.96 2.59 1.85
CA TYR A 126 1.50 1.39 2.53
C TYR A 126 2.39 0.54 1.60
N PHE A 127 2.00 0.45 0.33
CA PHE A 127 2.70 -0.30 -0.71
C PHE A 127 4.19 0.11 -0.87
N TRP A 128 4.55 1.37 -0.61
CA TRP A 128 5.94 1.85 -0.75
C TRP A 128 6.68 2.02 0.59
N LYS A 129 6.01 1.84 1.74
CA LYS A 129 6.58 2.09 3.07
C LYS A 129 7.91 1.38 3.29
N ASP A 130 7.91 0.05 3.14
CA ASP A 130 9.09 -0.78 3.40
C ASP A 130 10.22 -0.48 2.41
N PHE A 131 9.87 -0.15 1.18
CA PHE A 131 10.81 0.27 0.15
C PHE A 131 11.56 1.56 0.55
N TYR A 132 10.82 2.57 1.02
CA TYR A 132 11.40 3.84 1.46
C TYR A 132 12.27 3.65 2.70
N PHE A 133 11.82 2.83 3.64
CA PHE A 133 12.58 2.52 4.85
C PHE A 133 13.89 1.81 4.53
N GLN A 134 13.86 0.84 3.62
CA GLN A 134 15.06 0.13 3.20
C GLN A 134 16.08 1.06 2.54
N ILE A 135 15.66 1.86 1.55
CA ILE A 135 16.54 2.80 0.85
C ILE A 135 17.24 3.74 1.84
N LEU A 136 16.46 4.35 2.74
CA LEU A 136 17.00 5.33 3.66
C LEU A 136 17.96 4.69 4.68
N LYS A 137 17.63 3.49 5.20
CA LYS A 137 18.50 2.74 6.12
C LYS A 137 19.83 2.36 5.47
N GLU A 138 19.83 2.01 4.19
CA GLU A 138 21.04 1.65 3.46
C GLU A 138 21.93 2.86 3.19
N ILE A 139 21.38 3.94 2.62
CA ILE A 139 22.15 5.15 2.31
C ILE A 139 22.79 5.74 3.56
N LEU A 140 22.03 5.85 4.65
CA LEU A 140 22.51 6.49 5.89
C LEU A 140 23.56 5.64 6.65
N MET A 141 23.83 4.40 6.21
CA MET A 141 24.93 3.58 6.74
C MET A 141 26.23 3.73 5.94
N GLU A 142 26.19 4.36 4.76
CA GLU A 142 27.37 4.71 3.97
C GLU A 142 28.23 5.74 4.71
N ASP A 143 29.56 5.62 4.60
CA ASP A 143 30.51 6.41 5.40
C ASP A 143 30.32 7.93 5.26
N GLU A 144 29.95 8.41 4.07
CA GLU A 144 29.73 9.84 3.81
C GLU A 144 28.48 10.40 4.51
N PHE A 145 27.48 9.57 4.84
CA PHE A 145 26.23 9.99 5.49
C PHE A 145 26.10 9.50 6.92
N ARG A 146 27.00 8.62 7.38
CA ARG A 146 26.83 7.90 8.65
C ARG A 146 26.69 8.82 9.86
N SER A 147 27.48 9.88 9.91
CA SER A 147 27.45 10.90 10.97
C SER A 147 26.43 12.01 10.73
N TRP A 148 25.85 12.10 9.54
CA TRP A 148 24.92 13.18 9.20
C TRP A 148 23.57 13.00 9.90
N THR A 149 23.21 13.99 10.70
CA THR A 149 21.97 14.00 11.48
C THR A 149 20.85 14.75 10.77
N GLY A 150 21.03 15.32 9.57
CA GLY A 150 19.96 16.09 8.90
C GLY A 150 18.83 15.26 8.29
N ALA A 151 18.90 13.92 8.33
CA ALA A 151 17.88 13.05 7.79
C ALA A 151 16.70 12.85 8.76
N GLY A 152 15.49 12.69 8.20
CA GLY A 152 14.27 12.31 8.91
C GLY A 152 13.40 11.35 8.11
N ILE A 153 12.48 10.66 8.80
CA ILE A 153 11.51 9.73 8.22
C ILE A 153 10.16 9.88 8.92
N VAL A 154 9.07 9.67 8.18
CA VAL A 154 7.72 9.61 8.74
C VAL A 154 7.36 8.19 9.19
N VAL A 155 6.68 8.06 10.34
CA VAL A 155 6.06 6.82 10.79
C VAL A 155 4.57 7.09 11.02
N GLN A 156 3.71 6.22 10.48
CA GLN A 156 2.26 6.42 10.44
C GLN A 156 1.56 5.52 11.48
N ALA A 157 1.07 6.12 12.57
CA ALA A 157 0.45 5.40 13.69
C ALA A 157 -0.88 4.70 13.36
N TYR A 158 -1.52 5.01 12.24
CA TYR A 158 -2.71 4.31 11.79
C TYR A 158 -2.44 2.89 11.26
N LEU A 159 -1.17 2.52 11.02
CA LEU A 159 -0.77 1.20 10.53
C LEU A 159 -0.62 0.22 11.69
N LYS A 160 -1.04 -1.02 11.47
CA LYS A 160 -0.95 -2.11 12.44
C LYS A 160 0.49 -2.57 12.73
N ASP A 161 1.42 -2.34 11.79
CA ASP A 161 2.83 -2.70 11.91
C ASP A 161 3.74 -1.52 12.33
N SER A 162 3.19 -0.33 12.52
CA SER A 162 3.95 0.89 12.85
C SER A 162 4.77 0.81 14.15
N GLN A 163 4.34 0.03 15.14
CA GLN A 163 5.13 -0.21 16.34
C GLN A 163 6.42 -0.97 16.02
N LYS A 164 6.32 -2.03 15.21
CA LYS A 164 7.48 -2.80 14.77
C LYS A 164 8.42 -1.90 13.97
N ASP A 165 7.89 -1.09 13.06
CA ASP A 165 8.69 -0.16 12.27
C ASP A 165 9.45 0.84 13.13
N LEU A 166 8.79 1.43 14.14
CA LEU A 166 9.40 2.37 15.06
C LEU A 166 10.52 1.71 15.88
N GLU A 167 10.27 0.53 16.44
CA GLU A 167 11.26 -0.25 17.18
C GLU A 167 12.46 -0.62 16.29
N ASP A 168 12.22 -1.00 15.04
CA ASP A 168 13.25 -1.28 14.05
C ASP A 168 14.08 -0.04 13.70
N TRP A 169 13.46 1.14 13.59
CA TRP A 169 14.15 2.41 13.38
C TRP A 169 15.02 2.81 14.58
N ILE A 170 14.50 2.64 15.80
CA ILE A 170 15.25 2.92 17.04
C ILE A 170 16.45 1.96 17.16
N SER A 171 16.24 0.66 16.92
CA SER A 171 17.30 -0.35 16.93
C SER A 171 18.37 -0.05 15.87
N TRP A 172 17.95 0.34 14.67
CA TRP A 172 18.85 0.75 13.60
C TRP A 172 19.63 2.03 13.95
N ALA A 173 19.00 3.06 14.53
CA ALA A 173 19.67 4.30 14.93
C ALA A 173 20.74 4.04 16.00
N LYS A 174 20.46 3.16 16.96
CA LYS A 174 21.43 2.68 17.96
C LYS A 174 22.65 2.03 17.30
N LYS A 175 22.45 1.19 16.27
CA LYS A 175 23.54 0.57 15.50
C LYS A 175 24.32 1.58 14.66
N ARG A 176 23.64 2.57 14.08
CA ARG A 176 24.25 3.64 13.29
C ARG A 176 25.15 4.55 14.14
N LYS A 177 24.80 4.74 15.42
CA LYS A 177 25.44 5.66 16.39
C LYS A 177 25.28 7.14 16.00
N SER A 178 24.26 7.46 15.24
CA SER A 178 23.90 8.83 14.88
C SER A 178 22.39 8.92 14.75
N SER A 179 21.82 10.01 15.27
CA SER A 179 20.37 10.14 15.40
C SER A 179 19.70 10.48 14.07
N ILE A 180 18.47 9.99 13.91
CA ILE A 180 17.55 10.32 12.82
C ILE A 180 16.30 10.98 13.40
N SER A 181 15.68 11.89 12.66
CA SER A 181 14.39 12.47 13.04
C SER A 181 13.28 11.50 12.69
N ILE A 182 12.37 11.25 13.63
CA ILE A 182 11.18 10.42 13.38
C ILE A 182 9.96 11.31 13.56
N ARG A 183 9.32 11.64 12.45
CA ARG A 183 8.04 12.35 12.42
C ARG A 183 6.92 11.33 12.60
N LEU A 184 6.35 11.28 13.79
CA LEU A 184 5.18 10.46 14.09
C LEU A 184 3.92 11.21 13.66
N VAL A 185 3.19 10.66 12.68
CA VAL A 185 1.86 11.13 12.24
C VAL A 185 0.82 10.05 12.52
N LYS A 186 -0.47 10.36 12.39
CA LYS A 186 -1.49 9.30 12.29
C LYS A 186 -1.42 8.60 10.93
N GLY A 187 -1.68 9.32 9.85
CA GLY A 187 -1.65 8.82 8.47
C GLY A 187 -2.59 9.64 7.59
N ALA A 188 -2.31 9.69 6.28
CA ALA A 188 -3.05 10.55 5.33
C ALA A 188 -3.80 9.78 4.23
N TYR A 189 -3.70 8.45 4.20
CA TYR A 189 -4.18 7.61 3.10
C TYR A 189 -5.21 6.55 3.57
N TRP A 190 -5.93 6.79 4.66
CA TRP A 190 -6.75 5.76 5.34
C TRP A 190 -7.81 5.15 4.41
N ASP A 191 -8.60 5.98 3.73
CA ASP A 191 -9.65 5.52 2.81
C ASP A 191 -9.07 4.70 1.65
N TYR A 192 -7.93 5.13 1.12
CA TYR A 192 -7.23 4.41 0.05
C TYR A 192 -6.77 3.04 0.52
N GLU A 193 -6.09 2.95 1.67
CA GLU A 193 -5.58 1.66 2.16
C GLU A 193 -6.71 0.71 2.53
N TYR A 194 -7.81 1.22 3.11
CA TYR A 194 -8.99 0.43 3.41
C TYR A 194 -9.65 -0.10 2.13
N ALA A 195 -9.92 0.78 1.16
CA ALA A 195 -10.55 0.41 -0.11
C ALA A 195 -9.66 -0.56 -0.89
N LYS A 196 -8.34 -0.30 -0.97
CA LYS A 196 -7.40 -1.16 -1.67
C LYS A 196 -7.33 -2.55 -1.05
N ALA A 197 -7.24 -2.64 0.28
CA ALA A 197 -7.23 -3.93 0.97
C ALA A 197 -8.53 -4.71 0.73
N LYS A 198 -9.69 -4.04 0.77
CA LYS A 198 -10.98 -4.67 0.45
C LYS A 198 -11.07 -5.14 -1.00
N GLN A 199 -10.60 -4.35 -1.97
CA GLN A 199 -10.58 -4.74 -3.38
C GLN A 199 -9.67 -5.92 -3.69
N GLN A 200 -8.62 -6.13 -2.90
CA GLN A 200 -7.64 -7.21 -3.09
C GLN A 200 -7.89 -8.41 -2.16
N ASN A 201 -8.93 -8.38 -1.33
CA ASN A 201 -9.15 -9.31 -0.21
C ASN A 201 -7.90 -9.48 0.68
N TRP A 202 -7.14 -8.40 0.85
CA TRP A 202 -5.98 -8.35 1.75
C TRP A 202 -6.40 -8.01 3.17
N GLN A 203 -5.57 -8.44 4.12
CA GLN A 203 -5.65 -7.92 5.47
C GLN A 203 -5.42 -6.40 5.44
N CYS A 204 -6.42 -5.64 5.87
CA CYS A 204 -6.32 -4.18 5.91
C CYS A 204 -5.13 -3.74 6.79
N PRO A 205 -4.16 -2.98 6.24
CA PRO A 205 -2.94 -2.63 6.98
C PRO A 205 -3.19 -1.54 8.03
N VAL A 206 -4.28 -0.76 7.87
CA VAL A 206 -4.67 0.29 8.80
C VAL A 206 -5.63 -0.22 9.87
N PHE A 207 -5.62 0.41 11.04
CA PHE A 207 -6.72 0.29 11.99
C PHE A 207 -8.00 0.83 11.38
N THR A 208 -9.11 0.10 11.51
CA THR A 208 -10.39 0.49 10.88
C THR A 208 -11.22 1.43 11.74
N GLN A 209 -10.87 1.57 13.01
CA GLN A 209 -11.52 2.48 13.94
C GLN A 209 -10.55 3.59 14.35
N LYS A 210 -11.01 4.84 14.34
CA LYS A 210 -10.15 6.00 14.59
C LYS A 210 -9.51 5.97 15.98
N PHE A 211 -10.24 5.53 17.01
CA PHE A 211 -9.72 5.46 18.38
C PHE A 211 -8.53 4.47 18.49
N GLN A 212 -8.48 3.41 17.68
CA GLN A 212 -7.34 2.49 17.67
C GLN A 212 -6.07 3.17 17.15
N SER A 213 -6.21 4.04 16.14
CA SER A 213 -5.11 4.87 15.66
C SER A 213 -4.66 5.90 16.72
N ASP A 214 -5.59 6.42 17.53
CA ASP A 214 -5.26 7.33 18.64
C ASP A 214 -4.49 6.60 19.76
N ILE A 215 -4.98 5.43 20.21
CA ILE A 215 -4.29 4.57 21.19
C ILE A 215 -2.88 4.25 20.70
N ASN A 216 -2.76 3.84 19.44
CA ASN A 216 -1.46 3.48 18.88
C ASN A 216 -0.55 4.73 18.75
N TYR A 217 -1.07 5.89 18.35
CA TYR A 217 -0.29 7.13 18.32
C TYR A 217 0.25 7.50 19.71
N GLU A 218 -0.57 7.42 20.75
CA GLU A 218 -0.15 7.67 22.13
C GLU A 218 0.95 6.69 22.55
N LYS A 219 0.73 5.38 22.33
CA LYS A 219 1.74 4.35 22.61
C LYS A 219 3.07 4.58 21.87
N LEU A 220 3.02 4.91 20.58
CA LEU A 220 4.22 5.18 19.79
C LEU A 220 4.91 6.47 20.22
N SER A 221 4.16 7.49 20.65
CA SER A 221 4.74 8.72 21.20
C SER A 221 5.54 8.44 22.48
N GLU A 222 5.07 7.55 23.35
CA GLU A 222 5.78 7.13 24.56
C GLU A 222 7.09 6.40 24.21
N ILE A 223 7.04 5.41 23.31
CA ILE A 223 8.21 4.65 22.85
C ILE A 223 9.25 5.59 22.22
N LEU A 224 8.78 6.53 21.39
CA LEU A 224 9.66 7.48 20.71
C LEU A 224 10.31 8.45 21.70
N LEU A 225 9.53 8.98 22.66
CA LEU A 225 10.03 9.84 23.73
C LEU A 225 11.03 9.11 24.62
N ASP A 226 10.78 7.87 25.05
CA ASP A 226 11.73 7.09 25.86
C ASP A 226 13.08 6.86 25.15
N ASN A 227 13.14 7.02 23.83
CA ASN A 227 14.34 6.83 23.03
C ASN A 227 14.92 8.14 22.46
N TYR A 228 14.56 9.31 23.00
CA TYR A 228 15.01 10.63 22.54
C TYR A 228 16.55 10.81 22.49
N ASN A 229 17.30 10.00 23.24
CA ASN A 229 18.78 10.01 23.21
C ASN A 229 19.36 9.40 21.92
N PHE A 230 18.58 8.60 21.18
CA PHE A 230 19.02 7.87 19.98
C PHE A 230 18.35 8.36 18.70
N VAL A 231 17.13 8.88 18.82
CA VAL A 231 16.33 9.42 17.72
C VAL A 231 15.81 10.80 18.12
N ARG A 232 15.45 11.64 17.16
CA ARG A 232 14.85 12.97 17.44
C ARG A 232 13.34 12.88 17.23
N PRO A 233 12.53 12.86 18.30
CA PRO A 233 11.08 12.79 18.18
C PRO A 233 10.48 14.07 17.57
N ALA A 234 9.63 13.90 16.56
CA ALA A 234 8.80 14.95 16.01
C ALA A 234 7.33 14.49 16.04
N LEU A 235 6.54 15.05 16.95
CA LEU A 235 5.14 14.66 17.18
C LEU A 235 4.21 15.53 16.34
N ALA A 236 3.70 14.97 15.25
CA ALA A 236 2.89 15.69 14.27
C ALA A 236 1.39 15.41 14.43
N SER A 237 0.65 16.37 14.99
CA SER A 237 -0.81 16.24 15.19
C SER A 237 -1.51 17.59 15.36
N HIS A 238 -2.81 17.60 15.10
CA HIS A 238 -3.75 18.67 15.49
C HIS A 238 -4.69 18.22 16.62
N ASN A 239 -4.54 16.99 17.11
CA ASN A 239 -5.36 16.46 18.19
C ASN A 239 -4.79 16.90 19.54
N VAL A 240 -5.44 17.87 20.20
CA VAL A 240 -5.02 18.42 21.50
C VAL A 240 -4.84 17.31 22.54
N ARG A 241 -5.74 16.31 22.59
CA ARG A 241 -5.64 15.18 23.53
C ARG A 241 -4.34 14.40 23.35
N SER A 242 -3.99 14.06 22.11
CA SER A 242 -2.78 13.28 21.80
C SER A 242 -1.50 14.07 22.09
N LEU A 243 -1.50 15.39 21.88
CA LEU A 243 -0.36 16.26 22.23
C LEU A 243 -0.24 16.44 23.75
N ALA A 244 -1.36 16.66 24.45
CA ALA A 244 -1.41 16.74 25.91
C ALA A 244 -0.93 15.43 26.57
N HIS A 245 -1.29 14.28 26.01
CA HIS A 245 -0.77 12.97 26.43
C HIS A 245 0.75 12.93 26.39
N ALA A 246 1.35 13.28 25.25
CA ALA A 246 2.79 13.28 25.08
C ALA A 246 3.51 14.27 26.00
N ILE A 247 2.95 15.46 26.22
CA ILE A 247 3.47 16.44 27.19
C ILE A 247 3.47 15.85 28.60
N ASN A 248 2.33 15.29 29.02
CA ASN A 248 2.22 14.72 30.36
C ASN A 248 3.16 13.52 30.56
N TYR A 249 3.32 12.68 29.54
CA TYR A 249 4.29 11.59 29.57
C TYR A 249 5.73 12.09 29.71
N ALA A 250 6.11 13.10 28.90
CA ALA A 250 7.43 13.72 28.97
C ALA A 250 7.72 14.34 30.34
N LEU A 251 6.75 15.06 30.92
CA LEU A 251 6.84 15.62 32.27
C LEU A 251 7.04 14.52 33.32
N LYS A 252 6.23 13.46 33.28
CA LYS A 252 6.33 12.31 34.20
C LYS A 252 7.69 11.61 34.12
N LYS A 253 8.31 11.57 32.94
CA LYS A 253 9.62 10.95 32.69
C LYS A 253 10.79 11.92 32.85
N ASN A 254 10.55 13.19 33.20
CA ASN A 254 11.55 14.26 33.23
C ASN A 254 12.32 14.41 31.91
N ILE A 255 11.63 14.22 30.77
CA ILE A 255 12.21 14.42 29.44
C ILE A 255 12.25 15.93 29.15
N PRO A 256 13.41 16.51 28.79
CA PRO A 256 13.50 17.94 28.49
C PRO A 256 12.61 18.36 27.32
N LYS A 257 12.01 19.55 27.37
CA LYS A 257 11.18 20.08 26.27
C LYS A 257 11.94 20.15 24.94
N GLN A 258 13.25 20.40 24.98
CA GLN A 258 14.13 20.48 23.81
C GLN A 258 14.51 19.10 23.23
N ALA A 259 14.13 18.01 23.90
CA ALA A 259 14.40 16.66 23.42
C ALA A 259 13.48 16.25 22.27
N PHE A 260 12.37 16.94 22.05
CA PHE A 260 11.37 16.64 21.04
C PHE A 260 10.77 17.92 20.46
N GLU A 261 10.16 17.81 19.28
CA GLU A 261 9.42 18.92 18.67
C GLU A 261 7.98 18.52 18.34
N PHE A 262 7.10 19.51 18.28
CA PHE A 262 5.76 19.39 17.72
C PHE A 262 5.75 19.83 16.26
N GLN A 263 4.89 19.22 15.46
CA GLN A 263 4.69 19.62 14.08
C GLN A 263 3.23 19.77 13.72
N MET A 264 2.91 20.83 12.98
CA MET A 264 1.54 21.18 12.61
C MET A 264 1.49 21.69 11.16
N LEU A 265 0.32 21.60 10.53
CA LEU A 265 0.13 22.08 9.17
C LEU A 265 -0.04 23.61 9.16
N TYR A 266 0.42 24.23 8.08
CA TYR A 266 0.16 25.64 7.81
C TYR A 266 -1.35 25.91 7.65
N GLY A 267 -1.82 27.04 8.20
CA GLY A 267 -3.21 27.49 8.04
C GLY A 267 -4.26 26.82 8.94
N MET A 268 -3.85 26.06 9.96
CA MET A 268 -4.75 25.31 10.85
C MET A 268 -4.40 25.50 12.33
N LEU A 269 -5.37 25.75 13.21
CA LEU A 269 -5.18 25.86 14.66
C LEU A 269 -4.04 26.81 15.07
N ASP A 270 -4.11 28.08 14.67
CA ASP A 270 -3.03 29.03 14.97
C ASP A 270 -2.91 29.33 16.47
N GLU A 271 -4.01 29.25 17.23
CA GLU A 271 -4.02 29.43 18.68
C GLU A 271 -3.19 28.34 19.39
N LEU A 272 -3.28 27.09 18.93
CA LEU A 272 -2.50 25.98 19.47
C LEU A 272 -1.01 26.11 19.11
N LYS A 273 -0.70 26.67 17.93
CA LYS A 273 0.70 26.96 17.54
C LYS A 273 1.31 28.05 18.40
N ASP A 274 0.54 29.11 18.67
CA ASP A 274 0.97 30.21 19.51
C ASP A 274 1.21 29.68 20.95
N TYR A 275 0.35 28.81 21.49
CA TYR A 275 0.57 28.12 22.77
C TYR A 275 1.93 27.42 22.86
N PHE A 276 2.30 26.60 21.86
CA PHE A 276 3.59 25.91 21.88
C PHE A 276 4.78 26.87 21.85
N SER A 277 4.65 27.94 21.08
CA SER A 277 5.69 28.96 20.93
C SER A 277 5.89 29.75 22.23
N GLU A 278 4.80 30.07 22.94
CA GLU A 278 4.80 30.78 24.23
C GLU A 278 5.26 29.92 25.41
N ASN A 279 5.16 28.58 25.29
CA ASN A 279 5.49 27.64 26.36
C ASN A 279 6.85 26.93 26.15
N ASP A 280 7.75 27.54 25.38
CA ASP A 280 9.12 27.05 25.11
C ASP A 280 9.20 25.64 24.49
N TYR A 281 8.16 25.23 23.75
CA TYR A 281 8.23 24.01 22.95
C TYR A 281 8.78 24.31 21.55
N THR A 282 9.61 23.42 21.02
CA THR A 282 10.00 23.50 19.61
C THR A 282 8.81 23.15 18.72
N LEU A 283 8.37 24.10 17.91
CA LEU A 283 7.27 23.92 16.96
C LEU A 283 7.77 24.10 15.52
N ARG A 284 7.45 23.14 14.65
CA ARG A 284 7.75 23.19 13.21
C ARG A 284 6.49 23.14 12.37
N ILE A 285 6.33 24.11 11.47
CA ILE A 285 5.17 24.19 10.58
C ILE A 285 5.48 23.53 9.24
N TYR A 286 4.62 22.60 8.81
CA TYR A 286 4.66 22.01 7.47
C TYR A 286 4.08 23.00 6.46
N LEU A 287 4.95 23.51 5.59
CA LEU A 287 4.70 24.58 4.64
C LEU A 287 4.63 24.02 3.21
N PRO A 288 3.42 23.65 2.73
CA PRO A 288 3.24 23.30 1.34
C PRO A 288 3.28 24.57 0.47
N TYR A 289 4.01 24.50 -0.64
CA TYR A 289 4.06 25.55 -1.64
C TYR A 289 4.21 24.95 -3.05
N GLY A 290 3.74 25.66 -4.08
CA GLY A 290 3.85 25.19 -5.46
C GLY A 290 2.65 25.56 -6.32
N ASP A 291 2.56 25.01 -7.52
CA ASP A 291 1.50 25.35 -8.47
C ASP A 291 0.11 25.11 -7.85
N LEU A 292 -0.79 26.06 -8.09
CA LEU A 292 -2.16 26.02 -7.59
C LEU A 292 -2.91 24.76 -8.03
N VAL A 293 -2.70 24.28 -9.26
CA VAL A 293 -3.35 23.07 -9.79
C VAL A 293 -2.99 21.86 -8.93
N GLN A 294 -1.71 21.71 -8.61
CA GLN A 294 -1.24 20.63 -7.73
C GLN A 294 -1.74 20.85 -6.30
N GLY A 295 -1.79 22.11 -5.88
CA GLY A 295 -2.39 22.55 -4.62
C GLY A 295 -3.86 22.19 -4.44
N MET A 296 -4.66 22.05 -5.51
CA MET A 296 -6.06 21.64 -5.37
C MET A 296 -6.20 20.20 -4.87
N SER A 297 -5.34 19.28 -5.31
CA SER A 297 -5.35 17.90 -4.82
C SER A 297 -5.01 17.82 -3.32
N TYR A 298 -4.14 18.73 -2.87
CA TYR A 298 -3.78 18.89 -1.46
C TYR A 298 -4.93 19.52 -0.67
N LEU A 299 -5.59 20.54 -1.22
CA LEU A 299 -6.78 21.17 -0.61
C LEU A 299 -7.92 20.16 -0.41
N VAL A 300 -8.23 19.34 -1.42
CA VAL A 300 -9.28 18.30 -1.30
C VAL A 300 -8.97 17.36 -0.15
N ARG A 301 -7.72 16.94 0.01
CA ARG A 301 -7.30 16.10 1.15
C ARG A 301 -7.43 16.81 2.49
N ARG A 302 -7.07 18.09 2.57
CA ARG A 302 -7.28 18.89 3.80
C ARG A 302 -8.76 19.04 4.13
N LEU A 303 -9.62 19.21 3.12
CA LEU A 303 -11.07 19.22 3.32
C LEU A 303 -11.59 17.87 3.82
N LEU A 304 -11.15 16.75 3.24
CA LEU A 304 -11.54 15.42 3.70
C LEU A 304 -11.10 15.16 5.14
N GLU A 305 -9.85 15.49 5.48
CA GLU A 305 -9.31 15.31 6.85
C GLU A 305 -10.04 16.18 7.88
N ASN A 306 -10.37 17.42 7.52
CA ASN A 306 -11.01 18.37 8.43
C ASN A 306 -12.53 18.17 8.54
N THR A 307 -13.17 17.54 7.56
CA THR A 307 -14.62 17.31 7.55
C THR A 307 -15.01 15.86 7.85
N ALA A 308 -14.08 14.92 7.99
CA ALA A 308 -14.36 13.55 8.43
C ALA A 308 -15.11 13.55 9.77
N ASN A 309 -16.11 12.67 9.92
CA ASN A 309 -16.93 12.56 11.15
C ASN A 309 -16.06 12.32 12.41
N ASP A 310 -14.95 11.58 12.25
CA ASP A 310 -14.02 11.26 13.34
C ASP A 310 -12.88 12.28 13.50
N SER A 311 -12.93 13.39 12.75
CA SER A 311 -11.95 14.47 12.84
C SER A 311 -12.09 15.22 14.15
N PHE A 312 -11.00 15.32 14.92
CA PHE A 312 -10.96 16.09 16.17
C PHE A 312 -11.37 17.56 15.95
N LEU A 313 -10.97 18.14 14.81
CA LEU A 313 -11.29 19.51 14.44
C LEU A 313 -12.79 19.69 14.20
N ARG A 314 -13.41 18.76 13.48
CA ARG A 314 -14.86 18.81 13.26
C ARG A 314 -15.63 18.66 14.56
N GLN A 315 -15.27 17.67 15.38
CA GLN A 315 -15.94 17.42 16.67
C GLN A 315 -15.87 18.63 17.60
N GLY A 316 -14.70 19.30 17.63
CA GLY A 316 -14.47 20.48 18.48
C GLY A 316 -15.10 21.78 17.96
N PHE A 317 -15.01 22.07 16.65
CA PHE A 317 -15.46 23.36 16.11
C PHE A 317 -16.87 23.37 15.52
N LEU A 318 -17.36 22.23 15.01
CA LEU A 318 -18.62 22.16 14.27
C LEU A 318 -19.69 21.38 15.03
N ASP A 319 -19.35 20.23 15.59
CA ASP A 319 -20.35 19.34 16.21
C ASP A 319 -20.66 19.73 17.68
N GLY A 320 -19.94 20.71 18.24
CA GLY A 320 -20.18 21.19 19.61
C GLY A 320 -19.96 20.14 20.69
N SER A 321 -19.05 19.18 20.45
CA SER A 321 -18.73 18.11 21.39
C SER A 321 -18.22 18.70 22.71
N SER A 322 -18.59 18.08 23.84
CA SER A 322 -18.09 18.52 25.15
C SER A 322 -16.56 18.35 25.25
N GLU A 323 -15.91 19.21 26.04
CA GLU A 323 -14.48 19.11 26.32
C GLU A 323 -14.10 17.74 26.89
N ASP A 324 -14.94 17.19 27.77
CA ASP A 324 -14.77 15.84 28.33
C ASP A 324 -14.69 14.76 27.24
N LEU A 325 -15.52 14.86 26.19
CA LEU A 325 -15.54 13.88 25.08
C LEU A 325 -14.30 14.03 24.17
N LEU A 326 -13.86 15.27 23.94
CA LEU A 326 -12.68 15.57 23.13
C LEU A 326 -11.39 15.11 23.84
N LEU A 327 -11.33 15.27 25.16
CA LEU A 327 -10.18 14.92 26.00
C LEU A 327 -10.26 13.51 26.60
N GLN A 328 -11.32 12.76 26.33
CA GLN A 328 -11.47 11.39 26.81
C GLN A 328 -10.28 10.51 26.40
N ASP A 329 -9.86 9.61 27.30
CA ASP A 329 -8.89 8.57 26.98
C ASP A 329 -9.42 7.69 25.83
N PRO A 330 -8.68 7.55 24.71
CA PRO A 330 -9.14 6.72 23.61
C PRO A 330 -9.30 5.23 23.98
N ASN A 331 -8.71 4.75 25.08
CA ASN A 331 -8.92 3.40 25.62
C ASN A 331 -10.29 3.22 26.28
N GLU A 332 -10.91 4.30 26.76
CA GLU A 332 -12.23 4.29 27.40
C GLU A 332 -13.38 4.49 26.40
N LYS A 333 -13.05 4.77 25.13
CA LYS A 333 -14.05 4.92 24.07
C LYS A 333 -14.65 3.56 23.71
N SER A 334 -15.81 3.26 24.27
CA SER A 334 -16.66 2.17 23.80
C SER A 334 -17.49 2.65 22.60
N PHE A 335 -17.22 2.11 21.42
CA PHE A 335 -18.12 2.24 20.27
C PHE A 335 -18.80 0.90 20.02
N ASP A 336 -20.13 0.91 19.90
CA ASP A 336 -20.86 -0.20 19.30
C ASP A 336 -20.37 -0.35 17.87
N LEU A 337 -19.56 -1.39 17.63
CA LEU A 337 -19.08 -1.69 16.29
C LEU A 337 -20.32 -1.91 15.41
N PRO A 338 -20.52 -1.12 14.34
CA PRO A 338 -21.57 -1.44 13.39
C PRO A 338 -21.27 -2.86 12.90
N LYS A 339 -22.21 -3.77 13.15
CA LYS A 339 -22.17 -5.12 12.60
C LYS A 339 -22.14 -4.95 11.09
N THR A 340 -20.98 -5.15 10.49
CA THR A 340 -20.86 -5.20 9.04
C THR A 340 -21.76 -6.37 8.62
N PRO A 341 -22.71 -6.16 7.71
CA PRO A 341 -23.45 -7.27 7.12
C PRO A 341 -22.42 -8.29 6.64
N VAL A 342 -22.52 -9.53 7.12
CA VAL A 342 -21.72 -10.61 6.58
C VAL A 342 -22.25 -10.82 5.17
N ASP A 343 -21.47 -10.40 4.18
CA ASP A 343 -21.79 -10.74 2.80
C ASP A 343 -21.64 -12.25 2.68
N THR A 344 -22.72 -12.94 2.34
CA THR A 344 -22.74 -14.39 2.17
C THR A 344 -22.41 -14.80 0.74
N GLY A 345 -22.05 -13.85 -0.12
CA GLY A 345 -21.66 -14.07 -1.51
C GLY A 345 -20.32 -14.80 -1.66
N PHE A 346 -20.01 -15.17 -2.91
CA PHE A 346 -18.70 -15.68 -3.27
C PHE A 346 -17.64 -14.59 -3.11
N GLU A 347 -16.50 -14.95 -2.50
CA GLU A 347 -15.33 -14.07 -2.37
C GLU A 347 -14.18 -14.60 -3.21
N ASN A 348 -13.59 -13.72 -4.04
CA ASN A 348 -12.38 -14.03 -4.79
C ASN A 348 -11.20 -14.30 -3.85
N ILE A 349 -10.27 -15.17 -4.27
CA ILE A 349 -9.04 -15.36 -3.50
C ILE A 349 -8.14 -14.13 -3.62
N ALA A 350 -7.43 -13.84 -2.54
CA ALA A 350 -6.51 -12.72 -2.50
C ALA A 350 -5.31 -12.97 -3.43
N ASN A 351 -4.95 -11.96 -4.22
CA ASN A 351 -3.68 -11.93 -4.94
C ASN A 351 -2.50 -11.87 -3.98
N ILE A 352 -1.32 -12.24 -4.43
CA ILE A 352 -0.08 -12.10 -3.66
C ILE A 352 0.24 -10.62 -3.49
N ASP A 353 0.46 -10.24 -2.24
CA ASP A 353 0.99 -8.92 -1.91
C ASP A 353 2.49 -8.84 -2.23
N PHE A 354 2.79 -8.34 -3.42
CA PHE A 354 4.17 -8.11 -3.87
C PHE A 354 4.87 -6.96 -3.15
N SER A 355 4.24 -6.21 -2.24
CA SER A 355 4.98 -5.26 -1.40
C SER A 355 5.95 -5.93 -0.43
N LYS A 356 5.71 -7.21 -0.14
CA LYS A 356 6.51 -8.00 0.79
C LYS A 356 7.62 -8.73 0.05
N SER A 357 8.87 -8.36 0.34
CA SER A 357 10.07 -8.96 -0.25
C SER A 357 10.15 -10.49 -0.13
N ILE A 358 9.58 -11.07 0.93
CA ILE A 358 9.50 -12.53 1.11
C ILE A 358 8.81 -13.24 -0.05
N ASN A 359 7.79 -12.61 -0.66
CA ASN A 359 7.06 -13.19 -1.78
C ASN A 359 7.90 -13.20 -3.06
N HIS A 360 8.80 -12.23 -3.22
CA HIS A 360 9.76 -12.19 -4.33
C HIS A 360 10.75 -13.34 -4.24
N SER A 361 11.32 -13.54 -3.05
CA SER A 361 12.28 -14.62 -2.81
C SER A 361 11.67 -16.01 -3.06
N LYS A 362 10.39 -16.21 -2.74
CA LYS A 362 9.67 -17.46 -3.02
C LYS A 362 9.55 -17.74 -4.52
N ILE A 363 9.15 -16.75 -5.33
CA ILE A 363 9.06 -16.92 -6.79
C ILE A 363 10.43 -17.15 -7.40
N GLN A 364 11.43 -16.37 -7.00
CA GLN A 364 12.80 -16.55 -7.49
C GLN A 364 13.35 -17.94 -7.15
N SER A 365 13.06 -18.44 -5.95
CA SER A 365 13.40 -19.80 -5.54
C SER A 365 12.72 -20.84 -6.44
N GLU A 366 11.43 -20.69 -6.73
CA GLU A 366 10.70 -21.61 -7.61
C GLU A 366 11.18 -21.54 -9.06
N ILE A 367 11.49 -20.36 -9.59
CA ILE A 367 12.11 -20.22 -10.92
C ILE A 367 13.45 -20.97 -10.96
N LYS A 368 14.27 -20.87 -9.91
CA LYS A 368 15.53 -21.61 -9.82
C LYS A 368 15.29 -23.13 -9.75
N ASN A 369 14.32 -23.57 -8.97
CA ASN A 369 13.94 -24.98 -8.85
C ASN A 369 13.49 -25.53 -10.21
N LEU A 370 12.55 -24.85 -10.87
CA LEU A 370 12.06 -25.21 -12.20
C LEU A 370 13.18 -25.23 -13.24
N ASN A 371 14.06 -24.23 -13.27
CA ASN A 371 15.22 -24.25 -14.17
C ASN A 371 16.16 -25.44 -13.93
N ASN A 372 16.28 -25.92 -12.69
CA ASN A 372 17.05 -27.13 -12.37
C ASN A 372 16.29 -28.41 -12.73
N GLU A 373 14.97 -28.39 -12.75
CA GLU A 373 14.10 -29.51 -13.15
C GLU A 373 13.98 -29.63 -14.67
N PHE A 374 14.00 -28.50 -15.38
CA PHE A 374 14.11 -28.39 -16.83
C PHE A 374 15.52 -28.79 -17.28
N LYS A 375 15.95 -30.00 -16.91
CA LYS A 375 17.05 -30.68 -17.57
C LYS A 375 16.54 -31.18 -18.90
N LEU A 376 17.35 -30.96 -19.94
CA LEU A 376 17.14 -31.40 -21.32
C LEU A 376 16.51 -32.80 -21.31
N THR A 377 15.27 -32.95 -21.81
CA THR A 377 14.50 -34.20 -22.06
C THR A 377 13.30 -34.57 -21.17
N GLN A 378 12.83 -33.74 -20.22
CA GLN A 378 11.57 -34.08 -19.52
C GLN A 378 10.41 -34.20 -20.52
N LYS A 379 9.85 -35.41 -20.66
CA LYS A 379 8.73 -35.72 -21.55
C LYS A 379 7.42 -35.74 -20.79
N TYR A 380 6.42 -35.06 -21.32
CA TYR A 380 5.07 -34.97 -20.76
C TYR A 380 4.11 -35.79 -21.61
N PRO A 381 3.45 -36.82 -21.04
CA PRO A 381 2.54 -37.69 -21.79
C PRO A 381 1.16 -37.06 -21.98
N CYS A 382 0.40 -37.58 -22.95
CA CYS A 382 -1.04 -37.43 -22.96
C CYS A 382 -1.65 -38.29 -21.83
N LEU A 383 -2.63 -37.76 -21.08
CA LEU A 383 -3.33 -38.51 -20.04
C LEU A 383 -4.71 -38.95 -20.56
N ILE A 384 -4.95 -40.25 -20.62
CA ILE A 384 -6.26 -40.83 -20.99
C ILE A 384 -6.74 -41.75 -19.87
N GLY A 385 -7.68 -41.27 -19.07
CA GLY A 385 -8.08 -41.95 -17.84
C GLY A 385 -6.90 -42.01 -16.86
N ASP A 386 -6.51 -43.22 -16.48
CA ASP A 386 -5.37 -43.53 -15.62
C ASP A 386 -4.07 -43.81 -16.40
N GLN A 387 -4.12 -43.78 -17.74
CA GLN A 387 -2.99 -44.13 -18.60
C GLN A 387 -2.18 -42.90 -19.03
N LYS A 388 -0.85 -43.02 -18.93
CA LYS A 388 0.14 -42.10 -19.51
C LYS A 388 0.55 -42.61 -20.88
N ILE A 389 0.23 -41.86 -21.93
CA ILE A 389 0.56 -42.20 -23.32
C ILE A 389 1.64 -41.25 -23.82
N PHE A 390 2.80 -41.80 -24.16
CA PHE A 390 3.87 -41.06 -24.83
C PHE A 390 3.73 -41.25 -26.33
N ALA A 391 3.56 -40.16 -27.06
CA ALA A 391 3.49 -40.19 -28.52
C ALA A 391 4.88 -40.36 -29.15
N ASP A 392 4.93 -40.80 -30.41
CA ASP A 392 6.20 -40.86 -31.17
C ASP A 392 6.73 -39.46 -31.52
N LYS A 393 5.82 -38.49 -31.65
CA LYS A 393 6.13 -37.09 -31.93
C LYS A 393 5.96 -36.24 -30.68
N PHE A 394 6.88 -35.29 -30.49
CA PHE A 394 6.84 -34.31 -29.42
C PHE A 394 6.98 -32.90 -30.02
N PHE A 395 6.41 -31.90 -29.36
CA PHE A 395 6.75 -30.50 -29.60
C PHE A 395 7.48 -29.92 -28.39
N GLU A 396 8.39 -29.00 -28.65
CA GLU A 396 9.15 -28.31 -27.61
C GLU A 396 8.30 -27.19 -27.01
N SER A 397 8.12 -27.22 -25.69
CA SER A 397 7.70 -26.04 -24.94
C SER A 397 8.95 -25.25 -24.59
N VAL A 398 9.00 -23.98 -24.99
CA VAL A 398 10.18 -23.11 -24.87
C VAL A 398 9.86 -21.87 -24.06
N ASN A 399 10.88 -21.29 -23.44
CA ASN A 399 10.73 -20.00 -22.79
C ASN A 399 10.61 -18.88 -23.83
N PRO A 400 9.48 -18.14 -23.93
CA PRO A 400 9.34 -17.09 -24.93
C PRO A 400 10.31 -15.92 -24.73
N ALA A 401 10.76 -15.66 -23.50
CA ALA A 401 11.77 -14.64 -23.21
C ALA A 401 13.20 -15.12 -23.50
N LYS A 402 13.41 -16.44 -23.63
CA LYS A 402 14.69 -17.06 -24.00
C LYS A 402 14.46 -18.33 -24.82
N PRO A 403 14.14 -18.23 -26.14
CA PRO A 403 13.70 -19.38 -26.94
C PRO A 403 14.71 -20.53 -27.06
N SER A 404 16.00 -20.28 -26.77
CA SER A 404 17.02 -21.33 -26.68
C SER A 404 16.88 -22.22 -25.44
N GLN A 405 16.02 -21.86 -24.49
CA GLN A 405 15.70 -22.64 -23.31
C GLN A 405 14.44 -23.48 -23.56
N VAL A 406 14.63 -24.78 -23.78
CA VAL A 406 13.54 -25.77 -23.83
C VAL A 406 13.16 -26.15 -22.40
N LEU A 407 11.87 -26.02 -22.07
CA LEU A 407 11.29 -26.31 -20.76
C LEU A 407 10.80 -27.76 -20.66
N GLY A 408 10.34 -28.32 -21.77
CA GLY A 408 9.81 -29.68 -21.82
C GLY A 408 9.46 -30.16 -23.23
N LEU A 409 9.31 -31.47 -23.36
CA LEU A 409 8.84 -32.13 -24.58
C LEU A 409 7.42 -32.62 -24.36
N ILE A 410 6.45 -32.04 -25.05
CA ILE A 410 5.03 -32.39 -24.90
C ILE A 410 4.63 -33.40 -25.96
N SER A 411 4.04 -34.53 -25.55
CA SER A 411 3.55 -35.55 -26.49
C SER A 411 2.49 -34.96 -27.41
N HIS A 412 2.70 -35.12 -28.71
CA HIS A 412 1.74 -34.73 -29.75
C HIS A 412 0.73 -35.88 -29.96
N GLY A 413 -0.39 -35.81 -29.23
CA GLY A 413 -1.46 -36.81 -29.32
C GLY A 413 -1.95 -37.01 -30.76
N THR A 414 -2.28 -38.26 -31.09
CA THR A 414 -2.79 -38.62 -32.42
C THR A 414 -4.33 -38.55 -32.47
N GLU A 415 -4.90 -38.61 -33.68
CA GLU A 415 -6.36 -38.78 -33.85
C GLU A 415 -6.86 -40.05 -33.14
N GLN A 416 -6.07 -41.13 -33.17
CA GLN A 416 -6.40 -42.37 -32.47
C GLN A 416 -6.44 -42.16 -30.95
N ASP A 417 -5.51 -41.40 -30.39
CA ASP A 417 -5.50 -41.07 -28.96
C ASP A 417 -6.69 -40.18 -28.57
N CYS A 418 -7.05 -39.21 -29.42
CA CYS A 418 -8.26 -38.40 -29.24
C CYS A 418 -9.52 -39.27 -29.20
N ASN A 419 -9.66 -40.22 -30.15
CA ASN A 419 -10.78 -41.15 -30.18
C ASN A 419 -10.81 -42.06 -28.94
N LYS A 420 -9.66 -42.53 -28.46
CA LYS A 420 -9.56 -43.27 -27.19
C LYS A 420 -10.02 -42.42 -26.01
N ALA A 421 -9.61 -41.16 -25.93
CA ALA A 421 -10.03 -40.24 -24.87
C ALA A 421 -11.55 -40.00 -24.87
N ILE A 422 -12.14 -39.78 -26.05
CA ILE A 422 -13.59 -39.59 -26.20
C ILE A 422 -14.35 -40.85 -25.79
N ASN A 423 -13.92 -42.03 -26.25
CA ASN A 423 -14.57 -43.29 -25.90
C ASN A 423 -14.47 -43.55 -24.39
N ARG A 424 -13.29 -43.34 -23.80
CA ARG A 424 -13.11 -43.46 -22.36
C ARG A 424 -13.99 -42.50 -21.56
N ALA A 425 -14.12 -41.26 -22.01
CA ALA A 425 -15.02 -40.28 -21.40
C ALA A 425 -16.49 -40.73 -21.49
N LYS A 426 -16.94 -41.25 -22.64
CA LYS A 426 -18.31 -41.78 -22.82
C LYS A 426 -18.60 -42.96 -21.89
N GLU A 427 -17.65 -43.88 -21.71
CA GLU A 427 -17.78 -45.02 -20.79
C GLU A 427 -18.02 -44.56 -19.34
N ILE A 428 -17.28 -43.53 -18.89
CA ILE A 428 -17.37 -43.04 -17.51
C ILE A 428 -18.53 -42.04 -17.32
N GLN A 429 -18.98 -41.38 -18.40
CA GLN A 429 -19.95 -40.28 -18.34
C GLN A 429 -21.19 -40.63 -17.52
N LYS A 430 -21.75 -41.83 -17.71
CA LYS A 430 -22.94 -42.26 -16.95
C LYS A 430 -22.65 -42.36 -15.46
N LYS A 431 -21.48 -42.90 -15.08
CA LYS A 431 -21.09 -42.99 -13.66
C LYS A 431 -20.87 -41.60 -13.06
N TRP A 432 -20.22 -40.70 -13.79
CA TRP A 432 -19.96 -39.32 -13.36
C TRP A 432 -21.25 -38.50 -13.21
N SER A 433 -22.21 -38.65 -14.12
CA SER A 433 -23.48 -37.91 -14.05
C SER A 433 -24.35 -38.29 -12.84
N HIS A 434 -24.21 -39.51 -12.33
CA HIS A 434 -24.93 -39.98 -11.14
C HIS A 434 -24.22 -39.62 -9.82
N TRP A 435 -23.03 -39.02 -9.86
CA TRP A 435 -22.43 -38.51 -8.63
C TRP A 435 -23.29 -37.40 -8.04
N ASP A 436 -23.31 -37.32 -6.72
CA ASP A 436 -23.95 -36.21 -6.03
C ASP A 436 -23.23 -34.89 -6.36
N CYS A 437 -24.00 -33.82 -6.50
CA CYS A 437 -23.45 -32.51 -6.82
C CYS A 437 -22.43 -32.06 -5.76
N SER A 438 -22.71 -32.31 -4.48
CA SER A 438 -21.80 -31.95 -3.38
C SER A 438 -20.45 -32.62 -3.51
N LYS A 439 -20.39 -33.89 -3.94
CA LYS A 439 -19.13 -34.61 -4.15
C LYS A 439 -18.33 -34.05 -5.33
N ARG A 440 -19.01 -33.61 -6.40
CA ARG A 440 -18.35 -32.94 -7.52
C ARG A 440 -17.83 -31.56 -7.11
N ALA A 441 -18.61 -30.80 -6.35
CA ALA A 441 -18.21 -29.52 -5.79
C ALA A 441 -17.00 -29.66 -4.85
N GLU A 442 -16.98 -30.70 -4.01
CA GLU A 442 -15.85 -31.04 -3.13
C GLU A 442 -14.58 -31.34 -3.93
N LEU A 443 -14.69 -32.10 -5.03
CA LEU A 443 -13.55 -32.32 -5.93
C LEU A 443 -13.00 -31.01 -6.51
N LEU A 444 -13.87 -30.09 -6.96
CA LEU A 444 -13.43 -28.78 -7.47
C LEU A 444 -12.69 -27.99 -6.38
N LYS A 445 -13.22 -27.95 -5.16
CA LYS A 445 -12.57 -27.29 -4.00
C LYS A 445 -11.22 -27.92 -3.66
N ASN A 446 -11.11 -29.24 -3.72
CA ASN A 446 -9.85 -29.95 -3.49
C ASN A 446 -8.79 -29.59 -4.55
N VAL A 447 -9.19 -29.46 -5.82
CA VAL A 447 -8.28 -28.98 -6.88
C VAL A 447 -7.88 -27.53 -6.62
N ALA A 448 -8.82 -26.68 -6.23
CA ALA A 448 -8.56 -25.27 -5.91
C ALA A 448 -7.52 -25.14 -4.78
N HIS A 449 -7.65 -25.97 -3.73
CA HIS A 449 -6.69 -26.05 -2.63
C HIS A 449 -5.29 -26.47 -3.09
N GLU A 450 -5.18 -27.47 -3.98
CA GLU A 450 -3.87 -27.89 -4.51
C GLU A 450 -3.24 -26.83 -5.42
N LEU A 451 -4.02 -26.06 -6.18
CA LEU A 451 -3.51 -24.92 -6.95
C LEU A 451 -2.95 -23.84 -6.02
N GLU A 452 -3.69 -23.47 -4.98
CA GLU A 452 -3.25 -22.45 -4.03
C GLU A 452 -1.98 -22.88 -3.26
N LYS A 453 -1.92 -24.15 -2.83
CA LYS A 453 -0.74 -24.72 -2.18
C LYS A 453 0.51 -24.66 -3.06
N ASN A 454 0.35 -24.81 -4.37
CA ASN A 454 1.45 -24.77 -5.35
C ASN A 454 1.56 -23.42 -6.07
N ARG A 455 0.90 -22.37 -5.57
CA ARG A 455 0.76 -21.06 -6.25
C ARG A 455 2.06 -20.45 -6.73
N PHE A 456 3.08 -20.35 -5.88
CA PHE A 456 4.39 -19.77 -6.27
C PHE A 456 5.07 -20.56 -7.39
N ARG A 457 4.91 -21.88 -7.39
CA ARG A 457 5.45 -22.76 -8.43
C ARG A 457 4.69 -22.61 -9.74
N LEU A 458 3.37 -22.51 -9.69
CA LEU A 458 2.52 -22.26 -10.87
C LEU A 458 2.82 -20.89 -11.48
N ILE A 459 2.98 -19.85 -10.65
CA ILE A 459 3.41 -18.52 -11.11
C ILE A 459 4.75 -18.62 -11.82
N ALA A 460 5.74 -19.26 -11.21
CA ALA A 460 7.06 -19.44 -11.82
C ALA A 460 6.98 -20.19 -13.17
N LEU A 461 6.12 -21.21 -13.28
CA LEU A 461 5.88 -21.93 -14.53
C LEU A 461 5.24 -21.03 -15.59
N LEU A 462 4.19 -20.27 -15.25
CA LEU A 462 3.53 -19.32 -16.17
C LEU A 462 4.49 -18.22 -16.64
N CYS A 463 5.39 -17.76 -15.76
CA CYS A 463 6.44 -16.82 -16.14
C CYS A 463 7.41 -17.43 -17.15
N LEU A 464 7.83 -18.69 -16.95
CA LEU A 464 8.82 -19.35 -17.79
C LEU A 464 8.23 -19.84 -19.11
N GLU A 465 7.04 -20.45 -19.11
CA GLU A 465 6.42 -21.11 -20.27
C GLU A 465 5.52 -20.16 -21.08
N ALA A 466 4.75 -19.29 -20.42
CA ALA A 466 3.83 -18.35 -21.08
C ALA A 466 4.38 -16.92 -21.16
N GLY A 467 5.54 -16.64 -20.56
CA GLY A 467 6.15 -15.31 -20.57
C GLY A 467 5.39 -14.27 -19.76
N LYS A 468 4.49 -14.69 -18.85
CA LYS A 468 3.67 -13.77 -18.07
C LYS A 468 4.50 -13.03 -17.01
N PRO A 469 4.32 -11.70 -16.85
CA PRO A 469 4.82 -11.00 -15.68
C PRO A 469 4.24 -11.58 -14.38
N TRP A 470 4.93 -11.41 -13.25
CA TRP A 470 4.55 -12.06 -11.98
C TRP A 470 3.12 -11.74 -11.54
N VAL A 471 2.68 -10.48 -11.70
CA VAL A 471 1.33 -10.04 -11.32
C VAL A 471 0.27 -10.68 -12.23
N GLU A 472 0.53 -10.80 -13.52
CA GLU A 472 -0.38 -11.43 -14.47
C GLU A 472 -0.45 -12.96 -14.26
N ALA A 473 0.68 -13.58 -13.93
CA ALA A 473 0.75 -15.00 -13.60
C ALA A 473 0.04 -15.31 -12.28
N ASP A 474 0.19 -14.46 -11.26
CA ASP A 474 -0.55 -14.59 -10.01
C ASP A 474 -2.06 -14.39 -10.21
N GLY A 475 -2.44 -13.39 -11.00
CA GLY A 475 -3.84 -13.15 -11.37
C GLY A 475 -4.48 -14.36 -12.07
N GLU A 476 -3.75 -15.04 -12.96
CA GLU A 476 -4.25 -16.25 -13.61
C GLU A 476 -4.40 -17.44 -12.64
N VAL A 477 -3.50 -17.59 -11.67
CA VAL A 477 -3.67 -18.60 -10.62
C VAL A 477 -4.88 -18.27 -9.75
N SER A 478 -5.08 -16.99 -9.39
CA SER A 478 -6.29 -16.53 -8.69
C SER A 478 -7.55 -16.86 -9.46
N GLU A 479 -7.59 -16.50 -10.75
CA GLU A 479 -8.74 -16.74 -11.61
C GLU A 479 -9.06 -18.23 -11.72
N ALA A 480 -8.04 -19.09 -11.86
CA ALA A 480 -8.24 -20.54 -11.90
C ALA A 480 -8.83 -21.09 -10.58
N VAL A 481 -8.33 -20.63 -9.43
CA VAL A 481 -8.86 -21.01 -8.11
C VAL A 481 -10.29 -20.48 -7.93
N ASP A 482 -10.53 -19.24 -8.35
CA ASP A 482 -11.84 -18.60 -8.26
C ASP A 482 -12.89 -19.32 -9.11
N PHE A 483 -12.57 -19.71 -10.34
CA PHE A 483 -13.48 -20.51 -11.16
C PHE A 483 -13.87 -21.82 -10.47
N LEU A 484 -12.90 -22.52 -9.89
CA LEU A 484 -13.16 -23.79 -9.20
C LEU A 484 -14.06 -23.60 -7.98
N ASN A 485 -13.78 -22.59 -7.14
CA ASN A 485 -14.55 -22.32 -5.93
C ASN A 485 -15.94 -21.75 -6.25
N TYR A 486 -16.03 -20.83 -7.21
CA TYR A 486 -17.28 -20.23 -7.67
C TYR A 486 -18.19 -21.30 -8.25
N TYR A 487 -17.72 -22.10 -9.21
CA TYR A 487 -18.54 -23.17 -9.79
C TYR A 487 -18.89 -24.25 -8.76
N ALA A 488 -18.02 -24.53 -7.79
CA ALA A 488 -18.37 -25.42 -6.69
C ALA A 488 -19.53 -24.86 -5.85
N GLN A 489 -19.49 -23.58 -5.48
CA GLN A 489 -20.53 -22.90 -4.72
C GLN A 489 -21.85 -22.82 -5.51
N GLU A 490 -21.82 -22.27 -6.71
CA GLU A 490 -23.00 -22.12 -7.59
C GLU A 490 -23.65 -23.47 -7.90
N SER A 491 -22.85 -24.53 -8.07
CA SER A 491 -23.40 -25.86 -8.37
C SER A 491 -24.28 -26.41 -7.25
N LEU A 492 -24.04 -26.03 -5.98
CA LEU A 492 -24.87 -26.49 -4.87
C LEU A 492 -26.27 -25.88 -4.92
N GLU A 493 -26.37 -24.62 -5.35
CA GLU A 493 -27.64 -23.93 -5.53
C GLU A 493 -28.33 -24.38 -6.81
N LEU A 494 -27.64 -24.34 -7.95
CA LEU A 494 -28.20 -24.66 -9.27
C LEU A 494 -28.69 -26.10 -9.40
N PHE A 495 -27.98 -27.07 -8.80
CA PHE A 495 -28.40 -28.47 -8.85
C PHE A 495 -29.32 -28.86 -7.68
N SER A 496 -29.74 -27.89 -6.86
CA SER A 496 -30.81 -28.12 -5.90
C SER A 496 -32.15 -28.31 -6.64
N VAL A 497 -33.07 -29.07 -6.04
CA VAL A 497 -34.37 -29.37 -6.67
C VAL A 497 -35.32 -28.20 -6.42
N ASP A 498 -35.57 -27.42 -7.46
CA ASP A 498 -36.54 -26.34 -7.43
C ASP A 498 -37.96 -26.89 -7.50
N LYS A 499 -38.73 -26.67 -6.43
CA LYS A 499 -40.17 -26.98 -6.40
C LYS A 499 -40.93 -25.91 -7.16
N LEU A 500 -41.50 -26.29 -8.30
CA LEU A 500 -42.41 -25.44 -9.04
C LEU A 500 -43.80 -25.46 -8.42
N ARG A 501 -44.64 -24.51 -8.82
CA ARG A 501 -46.07 -24.50 -8.45
C ARG A 501 -46.69 -25.85 -8.81
N SER A 502 -47.18 -26.54 -7.80
CA SER A 502 -47.80 -27.86 -7.92
C SER A 502 -49.31 -27.73 -7.66
N LEU A 503 -50.13 -28.35 -8.51
CA LEU A 503 -51.58 -28.46 -8.32
C LEU A 503 -51.91 -29.68 -7.44
N PRO A 504 -53.11 -29.75 -6.82
CA PRO A 504 -53.52 -30.94 -6.08
C PRO A 504 -53.44 -32.21 -6.94
N GLY A 505 -52.68 -33.21 -6.49
CA GLY A 505 -52.43 -34.45 -7.22
C GLY A 505 -51.15 -34.46 -8.08
N GLU A 506 -50.47 -33.32 -8.22
CA GLU A 506 -49.25 -33.18 -9.03
C GLU A 506 -48.03 -32.77 -8.19
N LYS A 507 -46.83 -33.13 -8.65
CA LYS A 507 -45.56 -32.65 -8.08
C LYS A 507 -44.65 -32.22 -9.23
N ASN A 508 -44.42 -30.92 -9.34
CA ASN A 508 -43.65 -30.33 -10.42
C ASN A 508 -42.27 -29.88 -9.89
N TYR A 509 -41.21 -30.29 -10.60
CA TYR A 509 -39.83 -29.99 -10.23
C TYR A 509 -39.06 -29.49 -11.46
N ASN A 510 -38.16 -28.54 -11.27
CA ASN A 510 -37.13 -28.21 -12.25
C ASN A 510 -35.80 -28.85 -11.81
N ILE A 511 -35.09 -29.47 -12.75
CA ILE A 511 -33.80 -30.12 -12.50
C ILE A 511 -32.83 -29.84 -13.66
N TYR A 512 -31.54 -29.76 -13.34
CA TYR A 512 -30.46 -29.63 -14.32
C TYR A 512 -29.75 -30.98 -14.54
N GLN A 513 -29.43 -31.29 -15.80
CA GLN A 513 -28.73 -32.51 -16.19
C GLN A 513 -27.51 -32.18 -17.07
N PRO A 514 -26.40 -32.94 -16.96
CA PRO A 514 -25.23 -32.73 -17.79
C PRO A 514 -25.50 -33.13 -19.25
N TYR A 515 -24.94 -32.39 -20.20
CA TYR A 515 -25.04 -32.70 -21.63
C TYR A 515 -24.33 -34.00 -22.04
N GLY A 516 -23.16 -34.28 -21.47
CA GLY A 516 -22.34 -35.43 -21.83
C GLY A 516 -20.86 -35.11 -21.90
N VAL A 517 -20.16 -35.71 -22.86
CA VAL A 517 -18.72 -35.47 -23.09
C VAL A 517 -18.54 -34.07 -23.70
N SER A 518 -17.72 -33.25 -23.07
CA SER A 518 -17.40 -31.89 -23.51
C SER A 518 -15.97 -31.82 -24.04
N ALA A 519 -15.79 -31.25 -25.23
CA ALA A 519 -14.47 -30.91 -25.78
C ALA A 519 -14.20 -29.42 -25.57
N LYS A 520 -13.15 -29.09 -24.82
CA LYS A 520 -12.66 -27.71 -24.70
C LYS A 520 -11.62 -27.50 -25.79
N LYS A 521 -11.98 -26.74 -26.83
CA LYS A 521 -11.03 -26.27 -27.84
C LYS A 521 -10.48 -24.92 -27.36
N ASN A 522 -9.17 -24.81 -27.17
CA ASN A 522 -8.55 -23.49 -27.00
C ASN A 522 -8.77 -22.75 -28.33
N LEU A 523 -9.50 -21.64 -28.28
CA LEU A 523 -9.74 -20.77 -29.43
C LEU A 523 -8.54 -19.86 -29.68
#